data_AF-A0A150GCW5-F1
#
_entry.id   AF-A0A150GCW5-F1
#
_cell.length_a   1.000
_cell.length_b   1.000
_cell.length_c   1.000
_cell.angle_alpha   90.00
_cell.angle_beta   90.00
_cell.angle_gamma   90.00
#
_symmetry.space_group_name_H-M   'P 1'
#
loop_
_entity.id
_entity.type
_entity.pdbx_description
1 polymer ?
#
loop_
_entity_poly.entity_id
_entity_poly.type
_entity_poly.pdbx_seq_one_letter_code
_entity_poly.pdbx_strand_id
1 'polypeptide(L)'
;MGRQSALLLLGWLALMVRPGLSSYLTGSGFPWEGCKLSASVNRWTVTLASYSEDVVRGSRACFNFGYKPLSQCTPSGLRCCGENHLNKFKLYIDPVCNRADMFNITVNGNPTSAAFKEFMGGDLSKPTLKITNMFIPFEQINTTQLCFSLKGTANNGTCSTLASLANPFTREQGVLEIGMYDKKVDNYECCPMFIFPLSVA
;
A
#
# COMPACT_ATOMS: atom_id res chain seq x y z
N MET A 1 21.41 -53.00 19.99
CA MET A 1 20.40 -52.53 19.01
C MET A 1 19.78 -51.25 19.56
N GLY A 2 20.26 -50.10 19.08
CA GLY A 2 19.87 -48.77 19.58
C GLY A 2 18.57 -48.29 18.93
N ARG A 3 17.68 -47.69 19.74
CA ARG A 3 16.50 -46.97 19.26
C ARG A 3 16.75 -45.47 19.36
N GLN A 4 16.49 -44.82 18.23
CA GLN A 4 16.84 -43.45 17.90
C GLN A 4 15.98 -42.44 18.67
N SER A 5 16.63 -41.38 19.13
CA SER A 5 16.01 -40.17 19.67
C SER A 5 15.39 -39.35 18.54
N ALA A 6 14.08 -39.10 18.61
CA ALA A 6 13.38 -38.18 17.72
C ALA A 6 13.56 -36.73 18.21
N LEU A 7 14.33 -35.94 17.48
CA LEU A 7 14.45 -34.49 17.65
C LEU A 7 13.28 -33.81 16.94
N LEU A 8 12.37 -33.22 17.73
CA LEU A 8 11.33 -32.31 17.25
C LEU A 8 11.96 -30.92 17.04
N LEU A 9 12.17 -30.54 15.78
CA LEU A 9 12.51 -29.18 15.38
C LEU A 9 11.23 -28.33 15.34
N LEU A 10 11.02 -27.52 16.38
CA LEU A 10 10.04 -26.43 16.39
C LEU A 10 10.58 -25.27 15.52
N GLY A 11 10.12 -25.20 14.27
CA GLY A 11 10.39 -24.08 13.38
C GLY A 11 9.61 -22.83 13.81
N TRP A 12 10.35 -21.79 14.21
CA TRP A 12 9.80 -20.46 14.47
C TRP A 12 9.49 -19.78 13.12
N LEU A 13 8.20 -19.53 12.84
CA LEU A 13 7.78 -18.66 11.75
C LEU A 13 8.11 -17.21 12.14
N ALA A 14 9.21 -16.67 11.62
CA ALA A 14 9.52 -15.25 11.75
C ALA A 14 8.63 -14.45 10.77
N LEU A 15 7.69 -13.67 11.30
CA LEU A 15 6.99 -12.64 10.52
C LEU A 15 8.01 -11.57 10.09
N MET A 16 8.44 -11.61 8.83
CA MET A 16 9.30 -10.57 8.27
C MET A 16 8.48 -9.31 7.96
N VAL A 17 8.46 -8.36 8.89
CA VAL A 17 7.96 -7.01 8.63
C VAL A 17 8.96 -6.30 7.70
N ARG A 18 8.59 -6.09 6.43
CA ARG A 18 9.44 -5.42 5.42
C ARG A 18 9.06 -3.93 5.29
N PRO A 19 9.98 -2.97 5.53
CA PRO A 19 9.72 -1.56 5.27
C PRO A 19 9.75 -1.27 3.75
N GLY A 20 8.81 -0.46 3.26
CA GLY A 20 8.78 -0.03 1.85
C GLY A 20 9.83 1.04 1.52
N LEU A 21 10.44 0.96 0.33
CA LEU A 21 11.43 1.93 -0.20
C LEU A 21 10.78 2.98 -1.14
N SER A 22 11.41 4.16 -1.29
CA SER A 22 10.88 5.35 -1.99
C SER A 22 11.06 5.36 -3.52
N SER A 23 10.13 6.06 -4.19
CA SER A 23 9.75 6.21 -5.63
C SER A 23 10.74 6.19 -6.80
N TYR A 24 12.04 6.42 -6.65
CA TYR A 24 12.92 6.42 -7.85
C TYR A 24 13.22 5.01 -8.39
N LEU A 25 12.75 3.97 -7.71
CA LEU A 25 13.25 2.61 -7.90
C LEU A 25 12.67 1.89 -9.12
N THR A 26 11.46 2.21 -9.58
CA THR A 26 10.86 1.51 -10.73
C THR A 26 10.86 2.31 -12.03
N GLY A 27 10.93 3.64 -11.96
CA GLY A 27 10.80 4.54 -13.12
C GLY A 27 9.35 4.79 -13.58
N SER A 28 8.33 4.34 -12.84
CA SER A 28 6.91 4.48 -13.23
C SER A 28 6.39 5.93 -13.24
N GLY A 29 7.10 6.83 -12.55
CA GLY A 29 6.65 8.19 -12.28
C GLY A 29 5.45 8.29 -11.34
N PHE A 30 4.96 7.16 -10.80
CA PHE A 30 3.95 7.16 -9.75
C PHE A 30 4.59 7.63 -8.43
N PRO A 31 3.84 8.33 -7.56
CA PRO A 31 2.57 9.00 -7.83
C PRO A 31 2.70 10.27 -8.66
N TRP A 32 1.72 10.50 -9.54
CA TRP A 32 1.85 11.40 -10.69
C TRP A 32 1.28 12.83 -10.51
N GLU A 33 0.73 13.16 -9.34
CA GLU A 33 0.12 14.47 -9.08
C GLU A 33 1.17 15.48 -8.59
N GLY A 34 0.77 16.74 -8.36
CA GLY A 34 1.59 17.82 -7.78
C GLY A 34 2.05 17.51 -6.35
N CYS A 35 2.86 16.48 -6.23
CA CYS A 35 3.18 15.83 -5.00
C CYS A 35 4.66 16.00 -4.66
N LYS A 36 4.93 16.11 -3.35
CA LYS A 36 6.28 16.17 -2.81
C LYS A 36 6.65 14.77 -2.31
N LEU A 37 7.36 14.04 -3.18
CA LEU A 37 7.59 12.60 -3.11
C LEU A 37 8.71 12.14 -2.18
N SER A 38 9.68 13.01 -1.88
CA SER A 38 10.92 12.54 -1.25
C SER A 38 10.63 11.91 0.11
N ALA A 39 10.95 10.63 0.29
CA ALA A 39 10.78 9.96 1.57
C ALA A 39 11.67 10.53 2.69
N SER A 40 12.70 11.32 2.35
CA SER A 40 13.44 12.09 3.34
C SER A 40 12.66 13.32 3.83
N VAL A 41 11.68 13.83 3.08
CA VAL A 41 10.89 15.01 3.44
C VAL A 41 9.50 14.65 3.97
N ASN A 42 9.21 13.36 4.17
CA ASN A 42 7.95 12.90 4.74
C ASN A 42 8.20 11.94 5.92
N ARG A 43 7.35 12.04 6.95
CA ARG A 43 7.46 11.22 8.15
C ARG A 43 6.74 9.89 8.05
N TRP A 44 5.79 9.70 7.16
CA TRP A 44 4.95 8.51 7.16
C TRP A 44 5.70 7.25 6.74
N THR A 45 5.21 6.14 7.28
CA THR A 45 5.61 4.78 6.94
C THR A 45 4.37 3.95 6.69
N VAL A 46 4.54 2.90 5.91
CA VAL A 46 3.54 1.86 5.73
C VAL A 46 4.24 0.52 5.69
N THR A 47 3.60 -0.49 6.28
CA THR A 47 4.07 -1.87 6.30
C THR A 47 2.92 -2.79 5.95
N LEU A 48 3.20 -3.84 5.20
CA LEU A 48 2.25 -4.93 4.98
C LEU A 48 2.20 -5.76 6.27
N ALA A 49 1.12 -5.60 7.02
CA ALA A 49 0.93 -6.22 8.33
C ALA A 49 0.51 -7.69 8.21
N SER A 50 -0.38 -7.99 7.27
CA SER A 50 -0.79 -9.36 6.97
C SER A 50 -1.24 -9.48 5.52
N TYR A 51 -0.98 -10.64 4.92
CA TYR A 51 -1.47 -11.00 3.61
C TYR A 51 -1.87 -12.47 3.61
N SER A 52 -3.06 -12.77 3.10
CA SER A 52 -3.55 -14.14 2.97
C SER A 52 -4.20 -14.31 1.61
N GLU A 53 -3.87 -15.40 0.93
CA GLU A 53 -4.47 -15.78 -0.35
C GLU A 53 -5.34 -17.04 -0.19
N ASP A 54 -6.44 -17.07 -0.92
CA ASP A 54 -7.35 -18.20 -1.03
C ASP A 54 -7.80 -18.29 -2.49
N VAL A 55 -7.61 -19.45 -3.11
CA VAL A 55 -7.89 -19.66 -4.54
C VAL A 55 -9.36 -19.38 -4.90
N VAL A 56 -10.28 -19.58 -3.97
CA VAL A 56 -11.74 -19.42 -4.17
C VAL A 56 -12.22 -18.05 -3.71
N ARG A 57 -11.71 -17.57 -2.57
CA ARG A 57 -12.17 -16.34 -1.91
C ARG A 57 -11.37 -15.10 -2.32
N GLY A 58 -10.24 -15.28 -3.01
CA GLY A 58 -9.30 -14.23 -3.37
C GLY A 58 -8.31 -13.95 -2.23
N SER A 59 -7.87 -12.71 -2.07
CA SER A 59 -6.88 -12.36 -1.05
C SER A 59 -7.38 -11.31 -0.07
N ARG A 60 -6.69 -11.18 1.06
CA ARG A 60 -6.89 -10.09 2.03
C ARG A 60 -5.53 -9.51 2.38
N ALA A 61 -5.38 -8.21 2.20
CA ALA A 61 -4.19 -7.46 2.56
C ALA A 61 -4.53 -6.47 3.67
N CYS A 62 -3.65 -6.35 4.67
CA CYS A 62 -3.73 -5.35 5.71
C CYS A 62 -2.41 -4.59 5.80
N PHE A 63 -2.50 -3.27 5.87
CA PHE A 63 -1.38 -2.35 5.97
C PHE A 63 -1.45 -1.60 7.29
N ASN A 64 -0.36 -1.60 8.05
CA ASN A 64 -0.21 -0.72 9.21
C ASN A 64 0.47 0.56 8.76
N PHE A 65 -0.10 1.69 9.14
CA PHE A 65 0.52 2.98 8.95
C PHE A 65 1.36 3.36 10.17
N GLY A 66 2.32 4.24 9.94
CA GLY A 66 3.13 4.79 11.00
C GLY A 66 3.76 6.11 10.60
N TYR A 67 4.56 6.66 11.51
CA TYR A 67 5.42 7.79 11.22
C TYR A 67 6.76 7.72 11.96
N LYS A 68 7.78 8.30 11.34
CA LYS A 68 9.13 8.45 11.86
C LYS A 68 9.21 9.66 12.81
N PRO A 69 10.18 9.68 13.73
CA PRO A 69 10.54 10.88 14.49
C PRO A 69 10.89 12.05 13.56
N LEU A 70 10.68 13.29 14.04
CA LEU A 70 11.03 14.49 13.28
C LEU A 70 12.51 14.54 12.87
N SER A 71 13.41 13.98 13.70
CA SER A 71 14.85 13.87 13.41
C SER A 71 15.20 13.04 12.17
N GLN A 72 14.27 12.21 11.68
CA GLN A 72 14.43 11.41 10.47
C GLN A 72 13.74 12.04 9.25
N CYS A 73 13.29 13.29 9.38
CA CYS A 73 12.70 14.05 8.29
C CYS A 73 13.52 15.31 8.04
N THR A 74 13.88 15.54 6.79
CA THR A 74 14.61 16.72 6.33
C THR A 74 13.62 17.79 5.92
N PRO A 75 13.47 18.88 6.68
CA PRO A 75 12.61 19.99 6.29
C PRO A 75 13.16 20.63 5.01
N SER A 76 12.29 20.82 4.02
CA SER A 76 12.65 21.37 2.71
C SER A 76 11.84 22.63 2.38
N GLY A 77 11.47 23.39 3.41
CA GLY A 77 10.52 24.51 3.29
C GLY A 77 9.07 24.05 3.04
N LEU A 78 8.83 22.75 3.13
CA LEU A 78 7.53 22.12 2.95
C LEU A 78 6.98 21.61 4.29
N ARG A 79 5.66 21.55 4.39
CA ARG A 79 4.98 21.03 5.59
C ARG A 79 5.09 19.52 5.79
N CYS A 80 5.73 18.79 4.87
CA CYS A 80 5.69 17.32 4.82
C CYS A 80 6.42 16.63 6.00
N CYS A 81 7.25 17.36 6.76
CA CYS A 81 7.78 16.91 8.04
C CYS A 81 6.89 17.24 9.26
N GLY A 82 5.77 17.93 9.06
CA GLY A 82 4.81 18.26 10.10
C GLY A 82 3.89 17.11 10.48
N GLU A 83 2.96 17.40 11.38
CA GLU A 83 1.95 16.48 11.89
C GLU A 83 0.71 16.46 10.99
N ASN A 84 0.90 16.08 9.72
CA ASN A 84 -0.18 16.06 8.74
C ASN A 84 -1.05 14.81 8.87
N HIS A 85 -2.36 14.97 8.64
CA HIS A 85 -3.30 13.85 8.56
C HIS A 85 -3.06 12.99 7.32
N LEU A 86 -3.29 11.69 7.44
CA LEU A 86 -3.31 10.78 6.30
C LEU A 86 -4.73 10.73 5.71
N ASN A 87 -4.88 11.12 4.45
CA ASN A 87 -6.18 11.30 3.82
C ASN A 87 -6.46 10.27 2.72
N LYS A 88 -5.44 9.89 1.94
CA LYS A 88 -5.61 8.94 0.83
C LYS A 88 -4.52 7.88 0.83
N PHE A 89 -4.89 6.72 0.30
CA PHE A 89 -4.02 5.60 0.00
C PHE A 89 -4.29 5.21 -1.45
N LYS A 90 -3.25 5.18 -2.30
CA LYS A 90 -3.37 4.78 -3.70
C LYS A 90 -2.46 3.60 -4.01
N LEU A 91 -2.94 2.70 -4.85
CA LEU A 91 -2.18 1.60 -5.44
C LEU A 91 -2.02 1.86 -6.94
N TYR A 92 -0.83 1.65 -7.49
CA TYR A 92 -0.66 1.61 -8.94
C TYR A 92 -1.07 0.23 -9.47
N ILE A 93 -2.16 0.16 -10.22
CA ILE A 93 -2.81 -1.10 -10.57
C ILE A 93 -2.72 -1.42 -12.07
N ASP A 94 -3.05 -2.66 -12.43
CA ASP A 94 -3.24 -3.09 -13.81
C ASP A 94 -4.50 -2.43 -14.42
N PRO A 95 -4.45 -1.89 -15.66
CA PRO A 95 -5.60 -1.40 -16.40
C PRO A 95 -6.79 -2.35 -16.47
N VAL A 96 -6.56 -3.67 -16.46
CA VAL A 96 -7.67 -4.64 -16.47
C VAL A 96 -8.42 -4.70 -15.14
N CYS A 97 -7.78 -4.36 -14.03
CA CYS A 97 -8.39 -4.43 -12.70
C CYS A 97 -9.36 -3.27 -12.50
N ASN A 98 -10.57 -3.59 -12.04
CA ASN A 98 -11.63 -2.61 -11.81
C ASN A 98 -11.91 -2.45 -10.32
N ARG A 99 -12.68 -1.41 -9.97
CA ARG A 99 -13.06 -1.14 -8.56
C ARG A 99 -13.73 -2.36 -7.92
N ALA A 100 -14.50 -3.14 -8.69
CA ALA A 100 -15.25 -4.30 -8.21
C ALA A 100 -14.36 -5.41 -7.63
N ASP A 101 -13.06 -5.41 -7.96
CA ASP A 101 -12.14 -6.43 -7.48
C ASP A 101 -11.68 -6.16 -6.05
N MET A 102 -11.92 -4.95 -5.49
CA MET A 102 -11.56 -4.61 -4.10
C MET A 102 -12.80 -4.30 -3.23
N PHE A 103 -12.93 -5.00 -2.11
CA PHE A 103 -14.09 -4.94 -1.21
C PHE A 103 -13.68 -5.19 0.24
N ASN A 104 -14.64 -5.18 1.18
CA ASN A 104 -14.41 -5.34 2.62
C ASN A 104 -13.28 -4.45 3.15
N ILE A 105 -13.30 -3.19 2.70
CA ILE A 105 -12.32 -2.19 3.08
C ILE A 105 -12.64 -1.75 4.51
N THR A 106 -11.65 -1.82 5.39
CA THR A 106 -11.80 -1.45 6.79
C THR A 106 -10.63 -0.59 7.25
N VAL A 107 -10.92 0.45 8.04
CA VAL A 107 -9.92 1.20 8.79
C VAL A 107 -10.14 0.90 10.27
N ASN A 108 -9.15 0.30 10.93
CA ASN A 108 -9.26 -0.17 12.32
C ASN A 108 -10.47 -1.10 12.55
N GLY A 109 -10.73 -2.00 11.60
CA GLY A 109 -11.86 -2.92 11.63
C GLY A 109 -13.21 -2.30 11.26
N ASN A 110 -13.32 -0.97 11.21
CA ASN A 110 -14.55 -0.28 10.82
C ASN A 110 -14.69 -0.25 9.30
N PRO A 111 -15.82 -0.70 8.73
CA PRO A 111 -16.06 -0.65 7.29
C PRO A 111 -15.97 0.77 6.72
N THR A 112 -15.38 0.90 5.53
CA THR A 112 -15.38 2.12 4.73
C THR A 112 -15.74 1.82 3.27
N SER A 113 -16.39 2.77 2.60
CA SER A 113 -16.98 2.57 1.26
C SER A 113 -16.16 3.18 0.11
N ALA A 114 -15.07 3.89 0.42
CA ALA A 114 -14.50 4.88 -0.48
C ALA A 114 -13.26 4.39 -1.26
N ALA A 115 -13.39 3.31 -2.05
CA ALA A 115 -12.42 2.98 -3.10
C ALA A 115 -12.89 3.45 -4.48
N PHE A 116 -12.00 4.01 -5.31
CA PHE A 116 -12.32 4.45 -6.65
C PHE A 116 -11.15 4.16 -7.60
N LYS A 117 -11.46 3.75 -8.83
CA LYS A 117 -10.47 3.74 -9.90
C LYS A 117 -10.31 5.17 -10.41
N GLU A 118 -9.07 5.62 -10.52
CA GLU A 118 -8.71 6.96 -11.00
C GLU A 118 -7.65 6.84 -12.07
N PHE A 119 -7.80 7.57 -13.18
CA PHE A 119 -6.86 7.58 -14.28
C PHE A 119 -6.11 8.92 -14.27
N MET A 120 -4.78 8.87 -14.31
CA MET A 120 -4.00 10.11 -14.28
C MET A 120 -4.24 10.94 -15.53
N GLY A 121 -4.83 12.13 -15.38
CA GLY A 121 -5.14 13.00 -16.52
C GLY A 121 -6.04 12.35 -17.58
N GLY A 122 -6.79 11.30 -17.22
CA GLY A 122 -7.57 10.49 -18.16
C GLY A 122 -6.78 9.40 -18.91
N ASP A 123 -5.49 9.22 -18.62
CA ASP A 123 -4.66 8.18 -19.23
C ASP A 123 -5.07 6.78 -18.71
N LEU A 124 -5.71 6.00 -19.59
CA LEU A 124 -6.20 4.66 -19.28
C LEU A 124 -5.08 3.66 -18.97
N SER A 125 -3.83 3.94 -19.37
CA SER A 125 -2.66 3.11 -19.06
C SER A 125 -2.14 3.31 -17.64
N LYS A 126 -2.59 4.37 -16.95
CA LYS A 126 -2.13 4.74 -15.61
C LYS A 126 -3.27 4.79 -14.60
N PRO A 127 -3.99 3.67 -14.40
CA PRO A 127 -5.01 3.58 -13.37
C PRO A 127 -4.36 3.51 -11.99
N THR A 128 -5.00 4.15 -11.02
CA THR A 128 -4.79 3.87 -9.60
C THR A 128 -6.07 3.38 -8.99
N LEU A 129 -5.93 2.52 -7.99
CA LEU A 129 -6.98 2.33 -7.03
C LEU A 129 -6.74 3.31 -5.88
N LYS A 130 -7.70 4.20 -5.62
CA LYS A 130 -7.66 5.21 -4.57
C LYS A 130 -8.66 4.90 -3.46
N ILE A 131 -8.17 4.77 -2.23
CA ILE A 131 -8.97 4.86 -1.00
C ILE A 131 -8.82 6.28 -0.47
N THR A 132 -9.93 7.03 -0.36
CA THR A 132 -9.92 8.46 -0.02
C THR A 132 -10.81 8.76 1.19
N ASN A 133 -10.72 9.99 1.69
CA ASN A 133 -11.51 10.49 2.81
C ASN A 133 -11.27 9.67 4.09
N MET A 134 -10.06 9.13 4.25
CA MET A 134 -9.70 8.38 5.46
C MET A 134 -9.55 9.30 6.66
N PHE A 135 -9.11 10.55 6.42
CA PHE A 135 -8.91 11.61 7.41
C PHE A 135 -8.34 11.11 8.75
N ILE A 136 -7.30 10.28 8.70
CA ILE A 136 -6.65 9.71 9.88
C ILE A 136 -5.82 10.81 10.54
N PRO A 137 -6.17 11.24 11.76
CA PRO A 137 -5.41 12.26 12.49
C PRO A 137 -3.98 11.80 12.75
N PHE A 138 -3.03 12.73 12.83
CA PHE A 138 -1.61 12.38 12.91
C PHE A 138 -1.30 11.50 14.12
N GLU A 139 -1.92 11.79 15.25
CA GLU A 139 -1.81 11.05 16.51
C GLU A 139 -2.38 9.63 16.45
N GLN A 140 -3.22 9.32 15.46
CA GLN A 140 -3.82 7.99 15.26
C GLN A 140 -3.12 7.18 14.15
N ILE A 141 -2.17 7.76 13.41
CA ILE A 141 -1.52 7.07 12.29
C ILE A 141 -0.86 5.77 12.75
N ASN A 142 -0.11 5.78 13.86
CA ASN A 142 0.63 4.61 14.36
C ASN A 142 -0.26 3.46 14.85
N THR A 143 -1.53 3.73 15.16
CA THR A 143 -2.51 2.71 15.57
C THR A 143 -3.44 2.33 14.43
N THR A 144 -3.25 2.89 13.23
CA THR A 144 -4.16 2.69 12.12
C THR A 144 -3.76 1.53 11.22
N GLN A 145 -4.70 0.61 11.02
CA GLN A 145 -4.63 -0.48 10.07
C GLN A 145 -5.69 -0.32 8.98
N LEU A 146 -5.25 -0.32 7.73
CA LEU A 146 -6.12 -0.41 6.56
C LEU A 146 -6.11 -1.85 6.04
N CYS A 147 -7.27 -2.49 5.97
CA CYS A 147 -7.42 -3.78 5.30
C CYS A 147 -8.38 -3.69 4.14
N PHE A 148 -8.17 -4.53 3.13
CA PHE A 148 -9.11 -4.75 2.04
C PHE A 148 -8.97 -6.18 1.52
N SER A 149 -10.02 -6.67 0.89
CA SER A 149 -10.04 -7.95 0.20
C SER A 149 -10.04 -7.74 -1.30
N LEU A 150 -9.36 -8.64 -2.01
CA LEU A 150 -9.33 -8.69 -3.46
C LEU A 150 -10.00 -9.97 -3.94
N LYS A 151 -10.81 -9.89 -4.99
CA LYS A 151 -11.47 -11.06 -5.59
C LYS A 151 -11.58 -10.83 -7.08
N GLY A 152 -10.99 -11.74 -7.84
CA GLY A 152 -11.16 -11.75 -9.28
C GLY A 152 -12.60 -12.09 -9.64
N THR A 153 -13.12 -11.47 -10.68
CA THR A 153 -14.44 -11.78 -11.23
C THR A 153 -14.29 -12.30 -12.65
N ALA A 154 -15.19 -13.19 -13.08
CA ALA A 154 -15.15 -13.79 -14.43
C ALA A 154 -15.15 -12.74 -15.56
N ASN A 155 -15.64 -11.53 -15.28
CA ASN A 155 -15.85 -10.47 -16.27
C ASN A 155 -14.84 -9.30 -16.19
N ASN A 156 -13.98 -9.21 -15.16
CA ASN A 156 -13.11 -8.04 -14.94
C ASN A 156 -11.64 -8.38 -14.58
N GLY A 157 -11.18 -9.58 -14.93
CA GLY A 157 -9.78 -9.97 -14.79
C GLY A 157 -9.46 -10.76 -13.51
N THR A 158 -8.28 -11.36 -13.51
CA THR A 158 -7.77 -12.25 -12.45
C THR A 158 -7.16 -11.48 -11.28
N CYS A 159 -7.72 -10.31 -10.91
CA CYS A 159 -7.18 -9.39 -9.91
C CYS A 159 -7.45 -9.83 -8.46
N SER A 160 -7.28 -11.13 -8.17
CA SER A 160 -7.57 -11.75 -6.87
C SER A 160 -6.42 -11.64 -5.86
N THR A 161 -5.22 -11.28 -6.31
CA THR A 161 -3.99 -11.18 -5.50
C THR A 161 -3.33 -9.82 -5.65
N LEU A 162 -2.48 -9.40 -4.70
CA LEU A 162 -1.69 -8.17 -4.86
C LEU A 162 -0.79 -8.24 -6.11
N ALA A 163 -0.29 -9.43 -6.44
CA ALA A 163 0.53 -9.63 -7.63
C ALA A 163 -0.27 -9.40 -8.92
N SER A 164 -1.46 -9.98 -9.04
CA SER A 164 -2.34 -9.76 -10.19
C SER A 164 -2.88 -8.33 -10.28
N LEU A 165 -3.08 -7.67 -9.13
CA LEU A 165 -3.54 -6.28 -9.04
C LEU A 165 -2.49 -5.28 -9.50
N ALA A 166 -1.21 -5.53 -9.23
CA ALA A 166 -0.12 -4.61 -9.53
C ALA A 166 -0.04 -4.29 -11.03
N ASN A 167 0.28 -3.03 -11.35
CA ASN A 167 0.49 -2.60 -12.73
C ASN A 167 1.52 -3.50 -13.45
N PRO A 168 1.31 -3.88 -14.72
CA PRO A 168 2.25 -4.74 -15.45
C PRO A 168 3.70 -4.28 -15.35
N PHE A 169 3.95 -2.97 -15.49
CA PHE A 169 5.29 -2.40 -15.44
C PHE A 169 6.00 -2.61 -14.10
N THR A 170 5.28 -2.46 -12.98
CA THR A 170 5.87 -2.64 -11.65
C THR A 170 5.86 -4.12 -11.23
N ARG A 171 4.87 -4.87 -11.70
CA ARG A 171 4.74 -6.33 -11.53
C ARG A 171 5.89 -7.08 -12.17
N GLU A 172 6.33 -6.70 -13.36
CA GLU A 172 7.51 -7.25 -14.03
C GLU A 172 8.80 -7.05 -13.22
N GLN A 173 8.84 -6.00 -12.39
CA GLN A 173 9.92 -5.75 -11.45
C GLN A 173 9.70 -6.43 -10.09
N GLY A 174 8.63 -7.22 -9.96
CA GLY A 174 8.28 -7.94 -8.75
C GLY A 174 7.77 -7.05 -7.62
N VAL A 175 7.21 -5.88 -7.90
CA VAL A 175 6.75 -4.93 -6.87
C VAL A 175 5.35 -4.35 -7.12
N LEU A 176 4.65 -4.05 -6.02
CA LEU A 176 3.47 -3.21 -5.96
C LEU A 176 3.86 -1.82 -5.46
N GLU A 177 3.40 -0.78 -6.15
CA GLU A 177 3.63 0.60 -5.71
C GLU A 177 2.42 1.19 -5.01
N ILE A 178 2.70 1.91 -3.92
CA ILE A 178 1.71 2.48 -3.02
C ILE A 178 2.07 3.94 -2.74
N GLY A 179 1.09 4.83 -2.87
CA GLY A 179 1.21 6.23 -2.48
C GLY A 179 0.32 6.53 -1.28
N MET A 180 0.87 7.17 -0.25
CA MET A 180 0.08 7.74 0.85
C MET A 180 -0.05 9.23 0.62
N TYR A 181 -1.20 9.85 0.88
CA TYR A 181 -1.40 11.27 0.60
C TYR A 181 -2.07 11.94 1.78
N ASP A 182 -1.66 13.17 2.00
CA ASP A 182 -2.32 14.06 2.94
C ASP A 182 -3.49 14.81 2.26
N LYS A 183 -3.98 15.89 2.88
CA LYS A 183 -4.92 16.78 2.21
C LYS A 183 -4.17 17.77 1.31
N LYS A 184 -4.76 18.13 0.18
CA LYS A 184 -4.21 19.18 -0.68
C LYS A 184 -4.21 20.54 0.05
N VAL A 185 -3.05 21.18 0.10
CA VAL A 185 -2.85 22.54 0.66
C VAL A 185 -1.92 23.28 -0.31
N ASP A 186 -2.23 24.54 -0.65
CA ASP A 186 -1.43 25.35 -1.57
C ASP A 186 -1.09 24.64 -2.90
N ASN A 187 -2.08 23.93 -3.45
CA ASN A 187 -1.99 23.15 -4.66
C ASN A 187 -1.02 21.94 -4.66
N TYR A 188 -0.48 21.54 -3.50
CA TYR A 188 0.33 20.31 -3.39
C TYR A 188 -0.13 19.38 -2.28
N GLU A 189 0.29 18.12 -2.40
CA GLU A 189 0.14 17.08 -1.39
C GLU A 189 1.52 16.55 -0.99
N CYS A 190 1.67 16.21 0.27
CA CYS A 190 2.77 15.39 0.76
C CYS A 190 2.39 13.95 0.48
N CYS A 191 3.09 13.30 -0.46
CA CYS A 191 2.74 11.93 -0.83
C CYS A 191 3.97 11.02 -1.00
N PRO A 192 4.48 10.44 0.10
CA PRO A 192 5.56 9.47 -0.01
C PRO A 192 5.04 8.23 -0.75
N MET A 193 5.94 7.65 -1.53
CA MET A 193 5.69 6.37 -2.21
C MET A 193 6.43 5.25 -1.50
N PHE A 194 5.88 4.06 -1.60
CA PHE A 194 6.41 2.83 -1.05
C PHE A 194 6.28 1.72 -2.08
N ILE A 195 7.31 0.88 -2.18
CA ILE A 195 7.26 -0.36 -2.95
C ILE A 195 7.14 -1.56 -2.01
N PHE A 196 6.35 -2.54 -2.41
CA PHE A 196 6.19 -3.81 -1.71
C PHE A 196 6.55 -4.96 -2.64
N PRO A 197 7.51 -5.84 -2.27
CA PRO A 197 7.80 -7.03 -3.05
C PRO A 197 6.55 -7.90 -3.18
N LEU A 198 6.26 -8.35 -4.39
CA LEU A 198 5.17 -9.29 -4.71
C LEU A 198 5.55 -10.74 -4.40
N SER A 199 6.83 -11.00 -4.17
CA SER A 199 7.34 -12.30 -3.70
C SER A 199 7.09 -12.48 -2.20
N VAL A 200 5.83 -12.71 -1.82
CA VAL A 200 5.45 -13.08 -0.46
C VAL A 200 4.17 -13.93 -0.44
N ALA A 201 4.34 -15.21 -0.75
CA ALA A 201 3.83 -16.37 0.00
C ALA A 201 4.45 -17.64 -0.61
#